data_AF-A0A9E1KM24-F1
#
_entry.id   AF-A0A9E1KM24-F1
#
_cell.length_a   1.000
_cell.length_b   1.000
_cell.length_c   1.000
_cell.angle_alpha   90.00
_cell.angle_beta   90.00
_cell.angle_gamma   90.00
#
_symmetry.space_group_name_H-M   'P 1'
#
loop_
_entity.id
_entity.type
_entity.pdbx_description
1 polymer ?
#
loop_
_entity_poly.entity_id
_entity_poly.type
_entity_poly.pdbx_seq_one_letter_code
_entity_poly.pdbx_strand_id
1 'polypeptide(L)' 'MRVLVVKMSSLGDIIHTLPALGDAARAIPGVRFDWVV' A
#
# COMPACT_ATOMS: atom_id res chain seq x y z
N MET A 1 4.97 -3.98 -11.67
CA MET A 1 5.56 -4.60 -10.45
C MET A 1 4.44 -5.00 -9.49
N ARG A 2 4.52 -6.16 -8.82
CA ARG A 2 3.50 -6.59 -7.83
C ARG A 2 4.12 -6.59 -6.43
N VAL A 3 3.43 -5.99 -5.47
CA VAL A 3 3.91 -5.81 -4.09
C VAL A 3 2.84 -6.31 -3.13
N LEU A 4 3.22 -7.12 -2.15
CA LEU A 4 2.35 -7.57 -1.07
C LEU A 4 2.60 -6.72 0.17
N VAL A 5 1.57 -6.01 0.64
CA VAL A 5 1.57 -5.31 1.92
C VAL A 5 1.11 -6.29 2.99
N VAL A 6 2.00 -6.62 3.92
CA VAL A 6 1.66 -7.41 5.11
C VAL A 6 1.73 -6.49 6.31
N LYS A 7 0.56 -6.09 6.81
CA LYS A 7 0.45 -5.22 7.98
C LYS A 7 -0.79 -5.63 8.77
N MET A 8 -0.55 -6.43 9.81
CA MET A 8 -1.55 -6.84 10.80
C MET A 8 -1.95 -5.59 11.60
N SER A 9 -3.08 -4.97 11.27
CA SER A 9 -3.28 -3.58 11.66
C SER A 9 -4.72 -3.20 11.99
N SER A 10 -4.88 -2.18 12.85
CA SER A 10 -6.15 -1.50 13.07
C SER A 10 -6.52 -0.63 11.86
N LEU A 11 -7.77 -0.16 11.77
CA LEU A 11 -8.22 0.74 10.69
C LEU A 11 -7.29 1.96 10.54
N GLY A 12 -6.78 2.50 11.65
CA GLY A 12 -5.88 3.67 11.64
C GLY A 12 -4.57 3.42 10.90
N ASP A 13 -3.99 2.23 11.05
CA ASP A 13 -2.76 1.87 10.37
C ASP A 13 -2.95 1.72 8.85
N ILE A 14 -4.14 1.30 8.40
CA ILE A 14 -4.49 1.26 6.98
C ILE A 14 -4.47 2.69 6.42
N ILE A 15 -5.20 3.60 7.07
CA ILE A 15 -5.34 4.99 6.64
C ILE A 15 -3.97 5.67 6.57
N HIS A 16 -3.10 5.45 7.56
CA HIS A 16 -1.76 6.03 7.58
C HIS A 16 -0.82 5.45 6.53
N THR A 17 -1.12 4.29 5.95
CA THR A 17 -0.29 3.65 4.92
C THR A 17 -0.70 4.06 3.49
N LEU A 18 -1.93 4.56 3.30
CA LEU A 18 -2.42 5.00 1.99
C LEU A 18 -1.57 6.11 1.31
N PRO A 19 -1.04 7.14 2.02
CA PRO A 19 -0.19 8.14 1.38
C PRO A 19 1.05 7.53 0.73
N ALA A 20 1.70 6.59 1.41
CA ALA A 20 2.88 5.90 0.90
C ALA A 20 2.59 5.08 -0.36
N LEU A 21 1.42 4.41 -0.42
CA LEU A 21 0.98 3.69 -1.62
C LEU A 21 0.69 4.65 -2.77
N GLY A 22 0.10 5.81 -2.49
CA GLY A 22 -0.15 6.86 -3.48
C GLY A 22 1.13 7.41 -4.09
N ASP A 23 2.15 7.67 -3.27
CA ASP A 23 3.46 8.13 -3.74
C ASP A 23 4.14 7.07 -4.60
N ALA A 24 4.09 5.80 -4.19
CA ALA A 24 4.61 4.70 -4.98
C ALA A 24 3.89 4.52 -6.32
N ALA A 25 2.56 4.71 -6.35
CA ALA A 25 1.77 4.65 -7.59
C ALA A 25 2.12 5.79 -8.57
N ARG A 26 2.45 6.99 -8.07
CA ARG A 26 2.91 8.10 -8.92
C ARG A 26 4.32 7.86 -9.45
N ALA A 27 5.21 7.31 -8.64
CA ALA A 27 6.60 7.06 -9.02
C ALA A 27 6.76 5.84 -9.94
N ILE A 28 5.88 4.83 -9.83
CA ILE A 28 5.99 3.56 -10.54
C ILE A 28 4.69 3.27 -11.29
N PRO A 29 4.55 3.73 -12.54
CA PRO A 29 3.38 3.45 -13.37
C PRO A 29 3.13 1.94 -13.49
N GLY A 30 1.90 1.51 -13.16
CA GLY A 30 1.49 0.10 -13.25
C GLY A 30 1.95 -0.79 -12.09
N VAL A 31 2.43 -0.21 -10.97
CA VAL A 31 2.57 -0.96 -9.72
C VAL A 31 1.19 -1.43 -9.23
N ARG A 32 1.12 -2.68 -8.75
CA ARG A 32 -0.08 -3.24 -8.11
C ARG A 32 0.24 -3.67 -6.70
N PHE A 33 -0.62 -3.29 -5.76
CA PHE A 33 -0.51 -3.66 -4.36
C PHE A 33 -1.61 -4.64 -4.02
N ASP A 34 -1.20 -5.80 -3.53
CA ASP A 34 -2.08 -6.76 -2.86
C ASP A 34 -1.85 -6.55 -1.34
N TRP A 35 -2.89 -6.59 -0.51
CA TRP A 35 -2.77 -6.32 0.92
C TRP A 35 -3.40 -7.44 1.73
N VAL A 36 -2.61 -8.03 2.62
CA VAL A 36 -3.09 -8.93 3.68
C VAL A 36 -3.12 -8.15 5.00
N VAL A 37 -4.33 -7.92 5.48
CA VAL A 37 -4.65 -7.27 6.75
C VAL A 37 -4.67 -8.32 7.86
#